data_AF-A0A0Q9XS19-F1
#
_entry.id   AF-A0A0Q9XS19-F1
#
_cell.length_a   1.000
_cell.length_b   1.000
_cell.length_c   1.000
_cell.angle_alpha   90.00
_cell.angle_beta   90.00
_cell.angle_gamma   90.00
#
_symmetry.space_group_name_H-M   'P 1'
#
loop_
_entity.id
_entity.type
_entity.pdbx_description
1 polymer ?
#
loop_
_entity_poly.entity_id
_entity_poly.type
_entity_poly.pdbx_seq_one_letter_code
_entity_poly.pdbx_strand_id
1 'polypeptide(L)'
;MERNAGYRKLNILPIWILGTKPYKKRKNKIFELSDFQFSLCTYTSKAGLTLLSYLPEKQTFLQLSKMTSLPSTKLIGLLQEIPLEKKFPPVHDLPFDFQTWLNEKSWLNEKRTWIQYKVYYGNLHNDLFLKEVYTNGHNPFLLPEICGLPLPHAHLIYDSPIVWQFYVYLDCLQEKPIGQKLSLKWVNQRILQRINKGMITIREFPLDFNNQYTWKVPISEYFSLLTSLEYLSKIGEDLFMIEKKVKIPKNTEEALIRENALFRRDILHSLYSNNH
;
A
#
# COMPACT_ATOMS: atom_id res chain seq x y z
N MET A 1 5.44 -21.83 -7.14
CA MET A 1 6.27 -20.82 -7.84
C MET A 1 6.79 -21.32 -9.18
N GLU A 2 7.28 -22.57 -9.29
CA GLU A 2 7.82 -23.13 -10.55
C GLU A 2 6.87 -23.04 -11.75
N ARG A 3 5.56 -23.24 -11.53
CA ARG A 3 4.55 -23.17 -12.60
C ARG A 3 4.37 -21.76 -13.18
N ASN A 4 4.37 -20.71 -12.35
CA ASN A 4 4.35 -19.32 -12.82
C ASN A 4 5.64 -18.98 -13.59
N ALA A 5 6.79 -19.46 -13.10
CA ALA A 5 8.07 -19.25 -13.78
C ALA A 5 8.09 -19.92 -15.16
N GLY A 6 7.47 -21.10 -15.31
CA GLY A 6 7.29 -21.77 -16.60
C GLY A 6 6.44 -20.97 -17.59
N TYR A 7 5.26 -20.50 -17.15
CA TYR A 7 4.41 -19.64 -18.00
C TYR A 7 5.11 -18.32 -18.37
N ARG A 8 5.88 -17.75 -17.44
CA ARG A 8 6.70 -16.55 -17.67
C ARG A 8 7.73 -16.77 -18.78
N LYS A 9 8.45 -17.89 -18.77
CA LYS A 9 9.41 -18.25 -19.83
C LYS A 9 8.76 -18.39 -21.21
N LEU A 10 7.47 -18.74 -21.25
CA LEU A 10 6.71 -18.95 -22.47
C LEU A 10 5.89 -17.72 -22.89
N ASN A 11 6.01 -16.57 -22.19
CA ASN A 11 5.18 -15.38 -22.41
C ASN A 11 3.66 -15.67 -22.38
N ILE A 12 3.23 -16.65 -21.59
CA ILE A 12 1.82 -16.98 -21.39
C ILE A 12 1.35 -16.25 -20.14
N LEU A 13 0.28 -15.45 -20.24
CA LEU A 13 -0.38 -14.81 -19.10
C LEU A 13 -1.42 -15.77 -18.48
N PRO A 14 -1.13 -16.43 -17.35
CA PRO A 14 -2.10 -17.32 -16.71
C PRO A 14 -3.21 -16.52 -16.03
N ILE A 15 -4.45 -17.01 -16.17
CA ILE A 15 -5.58 -16.59 -15.34
C ILE A 15 -5.77 -17.64 -14.26
N TRP A 16 -5.48 -17.29 -13.01
CA TRP A 16 -5.65 -18.20 -11.88
C TRP A 16 -7.05 -18.10 -11.31
N ILE A 17 -7.71 -19.25 -11.21
CA ILE A 17 -9.04 -19.39 -10.58
C ILE A 17 -8.91 -20.45 -9.50
N LEU A 18 -9.06 -20.04 -8.25
CA LEU A 18 -8.99 -20.93 -7.10
C LEU A 18 -10.30 -21.72 -6.93
N GLY A 19 -10.21 -23.01 -6.58
CA GLY A 19 -11.38 -23.85 -6.26
C GLY A 19 -11.94 -23.65 -4.85
N THR A 20 -11.50 -22.63 -4.14
CA THR A 20 -11.86 -22.33 -2.74
C THR A 20 -11.99 -20.83 -2.53
N LYS A 21 -12.43 -20.38 -1.35
CA LYS A 21 -12.51 -18.94 -1.04
C LYS A 21 -11.14 -18.28 -1.27
N PRO A 22 -11.08 -17.13 -1.99
CA PRO A 22 -9.81 -16.52 -2.35
C PRO A 22 -9.07 -15.92 -1.16
N TYR A 23 -9.71 -15.81 0.00
CA TYR A 23 -9.25 -15.04 1.14
C TYR A 23 -9.73 -15.63 2.46
N LYS A 24 -9.12 -15.16 3.54
CA LYS A 24 -9.68 -15.24 4.89
C LYS A 24 -10.37 -13.91 5.23
N LYS A 25 -11.69 -13.94 5.44
CA LYS A 25 -12.44 -12.72 5.80
C LYS A 25 -12.19 -12.40 7.25
N ARG A 26 -11.86 -11.14 7.54
CA ARG A 26 -11.76 -10.65 8.92
C ARG A 26 -13.02 -9.86 9.26
N LYS A 27 -12.94 -8.53 9.33
CA LYS A 27 -14.09 -7.64 9.60
C LYS A 27 -14.29 -6.68 8.44
N ASN A 28 -15.53 -6.25 8.21
CA ASN A 28 -15.88 -5.27 7.16
C ASN A 28 -15.32 -5.68 5.79
N LYS A 29 -14.55 -4.80 5.15
CA LYS A 29 -13.86 -4.99 3.86
C LYS A 29 -12.40 -5.44 4.04
N ILE A 30 -12.03 -5.96 5.22
CA ILE A 30 -10.69 -6.45 5.51
C ILE A 30 -10.59 -7.94 5.23
N PHE A 31 -9.63 -8.27 4.38
CA PHE A 31 -9.29 -9.61 3.94
C PHE A 31 -7.85 -9.91 4.29
N GLU A 32 -7.50 -11.18 4.34
CA GLU A 32 -6.13 -11.63 4.52
C GLU A 32 -5.81 -12.66 3.46
N LEU A 33 -4.67 -12.47 2.80
CA LEU A 33 -4.14 -13.37 1.79
C LEU A 33 -2.82 -13.96 2.24
N SER A 34 -2.62 -15.26 1.99
CA SER A 34 -1.31 -15.89 2.10
C SER A 34 -0.41 -15.47 0.94
N ASP A 35 0.91 -15.63 1.08
CA ASP A 35 1.84 -15.35 -0.01
C ASP A 35 1.57 -16.21 -1.25
N PHE A 36 1.07 -17.44 -1.05
CA PHE A 36 0.58 -18.26 -2.15
C PHE A 36 -0.58 -17.59 -2.88
N GLN A 37 -1.60 -17.10 -2.17
CA GLN A 37 -2.74 -16.42 -2.79
C GLN A 37 -2.29 -15.12 -3.50
N PHE A 38 -1.39 -14.34 -2.90
CA PHE A 38 -0.80 -13.17 -3.55
C PHE A 38 -0.07 -13.52 -4.85
N SER A 39 0.63 -14.65 -4.91
CA SER A 39 1.36 -15.08 -6.11
C SER A 39 0.45 -15.45 -7.30
N LEU A 40 -0.86 -15.58 -7.04
CA LEU A 40 -1.88 -15.87 -8.04
C LEU A 40 -2.68 -14.63 -8.43
N CYS A 41 -2.46 -13.51 -7.74
CA CYS A 41 -3.13 -12.25 -8.06
C CYS A 41 -2.68 -11.73 -9.42
N THR A 42 -3.63 -11.18 -10.17
CA THR A 42 -3.40 -10.43 -11.40
C THR A 42 -3.68 -8.95 -11.14
N TYR A 43 -2.94 -8.07 -11.79
CA TYR A 43 -3.22 -6.64 -11.77
C TYR A 43 -3.82 -6.22 -13.11
N THR A 44 -4.88 -5.40 -13.08
CA THR A 44 -5.36 -4.66 -14.26
C THR A 44 -5.61 -3.20 -13.88
N SER A 45 -5.46 -2.27 -14.81
CA SER A 45 -5.70 -0.83 -14.55
C SER A 45 -7.11 -0.55 -14.03
N LYS A 46 -8.12 -1.33 -14.45
CA LYS A 46 -9.52 -1.13 -14.06
C LYS A 46 -9.90 -1.83 -12.74
N ALA A 47 -9.40 -3.04 -12.51
CA ALA A 47 -9.76 -3.84 -11.34
C ALA A 47 -8.71 -3.76 -10.21
N GLY A 48 -7.57 -3.11 -10.45
CA GLY A 48 -6.42 -3.15 -9.56
C GLY A 48 -5.94 -4.58 -9.30
N LEU A 49 -5.30 -4.79 -8.15
CA LEU A 49 -4.90 -6.12 -7.72
C LEU A 49 -6.15 -6.99 -7.46
N THR A 50 -6.23 -8.12 -8.15
CA THR A 50 -7.41 -8.99 -8.22
C THR A 50 -7.04 -10.46 -8.04
N LEU A 51 -7.87 -11.20 -7.30
CA LEU A 51 -7.80 -12.64 -7.12
C LEU A 51 -9.17 -13.26 -7.39
N LEU A 52 -9.19 -14.31 -8.20
CA LEU A 52 -10.41 -15.01 -8.62
C LEU A 52 -10.51 -16.39 -7.98
N SER A 53 -11.73 -16.75 -7.61
CA SER A 53 -12.12 -18.10 -7.22
C SER A 53 -13.41 -18.50 -7.89
N TYR A 54 -13.65 -19.81 -7.96
CA TYR A 54 -14.90 -20.39 -8.42
C TYR A 54 -15.48 -21.29 -7.34
N LEU A 55 -16.78 -21.12 -7.07
CA LEU A 55 -17.56 -21.98 -6.17
C LEU A 55 -18.51 -22.85 -7.02
N PRO A 56 -18.16 -24.14 -7.25
CA PRO A 56 -18.98 -25.03 -8.08
C PRO A 56 -20.40 -25.21 -7.56
N GLU A 57 -20.55 -25.33 -6.24
CA GLU A 57 -21.85 -25.52 -5.56
C GLU A 57 -22.86 -24.41 -5.86
N LYS A 58 -22.37 -23.18 -6.07
CA LYS A 58 -23.20 -22.00 -6.35
C LYS A 58 -23.14 -21.57 -7.81
N GLN A 59 -22.39 -22.28 -8.64
CA GLN A 59 -22.05 -21.86 -10.01
C GLN A 59 -21.68 -20.36 -10.07
N THR A 60 -20.80 -19.91 -9.18
CA THR A 60 -20.51 -18.48 -8.98
C THR A 60 -19.02 -18.27 -8.83
N PHE A 61 -18.49 -17.25 -9.50
CA PHE A 61 -17.15 -16.74 -9.26
C PHE A 61 -17.14 -15.77 -8.08
N LEU A 62 -16.09 -15.87 -7.25
CA LEU A 62 -15.75 -14.85 -6.28
C LEU A 62 -14.58 -14.04 -6.83
N GLN A 63 -14.78 -12.73 -6.95
CA GLN A 63 -13.73 -11.79 -7.33
C GLN A 63 -13.39 -10.90 -6.14
N LEU A 64 -12.19 -11.06 -5.60
CA LEU A 64 -11.60 -10.10 -4.66
C LEU A 64 -10.71 -9.16 -5.45
N SER A 65 -11.11 -7.90 -5.60
CA SER A 65 -10.45 -6.91 -6.45
C SER A 65 -10.16 -5.62 -5.71
N LYS A 66 -9.47 -4.69 -6.38
CA LYS A 66 -9.15 -3.34 -5.86
C LYS A 66 -8.48 -3.45 -4.50
N MET A 67 -7.54 -4.38 -4.36
CA MET A 67 -6.88 -4.63 -3.08
C MET A 67 -5.76 -3.62 -2.82
N THR A 68 -5.74 -3.03 -1.63
CA THR A 68 -4.55 -2.34 -1.11
C THR A 68 -4.08 -2.96 0.19
N SER A 69 -2.77 -2.97 0.39
CA SER A 69 -2.18 -3.45 1.62
C SER A 69 -2.50 -2.56 2.79
N LEU A 70 -3.15 -3.16 3.78
CA LEU A 70 -3.02 -2.76 5.16
C LEU A 70 -1.64 -3.23 5.66
N PRO A 71 -1.21 -2.78 6.85
CA PRO A 71 0.01 -3.30 7.45
C PRO A 71 0.03 -4.85 7.48
N SER A 72 1.06 -5.48 6.89
CA SER A 72 1.29 -6.94 6.75
C SER A 72 0.48 -7.69 5.65
N THR A 73 -0.13 -8.83 5.97
CA THR A 73 -0.91 -9.69 5.04
C THR A 73 -2.37 -9.27 4.89
N LYS A 74 -2.79 -8.27 5.68
CA LYS A 74 -4.14 -7.73 5.63
C LYS A 74 -4.28 -6.81 4.42
N LEU A 75 -5.44 -6.86 3.80
CA LEU A 75 -5.80 -6.04 2.67
C LEU A 75 -7.17 -5.45 2.90
N ILE A 76 -7.40 -4.25 2.39
CA ILE A 76 -8.75 -3.78 2.11
C ILE A 76 -9.04 -4.09 0.65
N GLY A 77 -10.21 -4.67 0.37
CA GLY A 77 -10.60 -5.03 -0.99
C GLY A 77 -12.10 -5.04 -1.19
N LEU A 78 -12.50 -5.25 -2.44
CA LEU A 78 -13.89 -5.41 -2.82
C LEU A 78 -14.15 -6.86 -3.22
N LEU A 79 -15.07 -7.51 -2.52
CA LEU A 79 -15.55 -8.84 -2.85
C LEU A 79 -16.83 -8.75 -3.68
N GLN A 80 -16.86 -9.44 -4.81
CA GLN A 80 -18.02 -9.58 -5.66
C GLN A 80 -18.31 -11.05 -5.94
N GLU A 81 -19.60 -11.38 -6.01
CA GLU A 81 -20.10 -12.68 -6.45
C GLU A 81 -20.66 -12.53 -7.86
N ILE A 82 -20.15 -13.32 -8.81
CA ILE A 82 -20.48 -13.23 -10.24
C ILE A 82 -21.03 -14.60 -10.67
N PRO A 83 -22.34 -14.74 -10.90
CA PRO A 83 -22.92 -15.99 -11.40
C PRO A 83 -22.28 -16.42 -12.72
N LEU A 84 -22.09 -17.73 -12.91
CA LEU A 84 -21.47 -18.34 -14.10
C LEU A 84 -22.23 -17.99 -15.40
N GLU A 85 -23.53 -17.75 -15.30
CA GLU A 85 -24.38 -17.34 -16.42
C GLU A 85 -24.01 -15.94 -16.97
N LYS A 86 -23.21 -15.15 -16.24
CA LYS A 86 -22.66 -13.88 -16.72
C LYS A 86 -21.36 -14.11 -17.50
N LYS A 87 -21.09 -13.26 -18.52
CA LYS A 87 -19.95 -13.37 -19.45
C LYS A 87 -18.61 -13.63 -18.71
N PHE A 88 -17.86 -14.63 -19.19
CA PHE A 88 -16.48 -14.93 -18.80
C PHE A 88 -15.47 -14.28 -19.78
N PRO A 89 -14.26 -13.88 -19.33
CA PRO A 89 -13.80 -13.84 -17.94
C PRO A 89 -14.58 -12.81 -17.10
N PRO A 90 -14.69 -12.99 -15.77
CA PRO A 90 -15.17 -11.93 -14.88
C PRO A 90 -14.17 -10.77 -14.94
N VAL A 91 -14.32 -9.92 -15.94
CA VAL A 91 -13.65 -8.63 -16.05
C VAL A 91 -14.77 -7.64 -16.15
N HIS A 92 -15.21 -7.16 -14.99
CA HIS A 92 -16.13 -6.06 -14.97
C HIS A 92 -15.34 -4.75 -14.92
N ASP A 93 -15.57 -3.95 -15.96
CA ASP A 93 -15.37 -2.50 -16.04
C ASP A 93 -16.26 -1.77 -15.01
N LEU A 94 -16.21 -2.17 -13.75
CA LEU A 94 -17.00 -1.49 -12.72
C LEU A 94 -16.28 -0.21 -12.32
N PRO A 95 -16.93 0.96 -12.46
CA PRO A 95 -16.36 2.22 -12.03
C PRO A 95 -15.89 2.08 -10.59
N PHE A 96 -14.65 2.50 -10.35
CA PHE A 96 -14.08 2.46 -9.03
C PHE A 96 -14.49 3.71 -8.27
N ASP A 97 -15.49 3.57 -7.41
CA ASP A 97 -15.77 4.61 -6.44
C ASP A 97 -14.90 4.41 -5.19
N PHE A 98 -13.79 5.14 -5.14
CA PHE A 98 -12.89 5.16 -4.00
C PHE A 98 -13.56 5.63 -2.71
N GLN A 99 -14.57 6.50 -2.82
CA GLN A 99 -15.28 7.12 -1.69
C GLN A 99 -15.97 6.07 -0.82
N THR A 100 -16.41 4.96 -1.42
CA THR A 100 -16.99 3.83 -0.68
C THR A 100 -15.96 2.81 -0.21
N TRP A 101 -14.73 2.86 -0.71
CA TRP A 101 -13.73 1.80 -0.56
C TRP A 101 -12.87 1.96 0.70
N LEU A 102 -12.34 3.16 0.97
CA LEU A 102 -11.54 3.42 2.16
C LEU A 102 -12.44 3.89 3.30
N ASN A 103 -12.74 3.00 4.24
CA ASN A 103 -13.30 3.45 5.52
C ASN A 103 -12.16 4.02 6.37
N GLU A 104 -12.03 5.35 6.40
CA GLU A 104 -10.98 6.07 7.13
C GLU A 104 -10.87 5.60 8.59
N LYS A 105 -12.00 5.48 9.29
CA LYS A 105 -12.02 5.02 10.69
C LYS A 105 -11.43 3.61 10.81
N SER A 106 -11.76 2.72 9.88
CA SER A 106 -11.21 1.36 9.83
C SER A 106 -9.70 1.37 9.56
N TRP A 107 -9.23 2.20 8.62
CA TRP A 107 -7.81 2.33 8.30
C TRP A 107 -7.02 2.83 9.50
N LEU A 108 -7.46 3.92 10.11
CA LEU A 108 -6.83 4.52 11.28
C LEU A 108 -6.80 3.56 12.46
N ASN A 109 -7.88 2.80 12.67
CA ASN A 109 -7.91 1.76 13.70
C ASN A 109 -6.88 0.66 13.42
N GLU A 110 -6.81 0.12 12.20
CA GLU A 110 -5.83 -0.91 11.86
C GLU A 110 -4.39 -0.40 11.93
N LYS A 111 -4.13 0.85 11.53
CA LYS A 111 -2.82 1.50 11.70
C LYS A 111 -2.40 1.50 13.18
N ARG A 112 -3.30 1.92 14.08
CA ARG A 112 -3.04 1.97 15.53
C ARG A 112 -2.86 0.59 16.12
N THR A 113 -3.73 -0.36 15.78
CA THR A 113 -3.60 -1.75 16.21
C THR A 113 -2.28 -2.36 15.75
N TRP A 114 -1.85 -2.06 14.51
CA TRP A 114 -0.56 -2.53 14.03
C TRP A 114 0.60 -1.95 14.83
N ILE A 115 0.62 -0.64 15.11
CA ILE A 115 1.69 -0.02 15.92
C ILE A 115 1.70 -0.62 17.33
N GLN A 116 0.53 -0.74 17.96
CA GLN A 116 0.40 -1.36 19.28
C GLN A 116 0.94 -2.79 19.30
N TYR A 117 0.53 -3.60 18.32
CA TYR A 117 0.99 -4.98 18.19
C TYR A 117 2.51 -5.04 17.94
N LYS A 118 3.01 -4.18 17.05
CA LYS A 118 4.43 -4.07 16.72
C LYS A 118 5.26 -3.72 17.94
N VAL A 119 4.83 -2.75 18.76
CA VAL A 119 5.54 -2.37 20.00
C VAL A 119 5.43 -3.45 21.08
N TYR A 120 4.25 -4.06 21.24
CA TYR A 120 4.01 -5.03 22.32
C TYR A 120 4.72 -6.37 22.08
N TYR A 121 4.71 -6.86 20.83
CA TYR A 121 5.29 -8.15 20.46
C TYR A 121 6.62 -8.03 19.71
N GLY A 122 7.01 -6.83 19.30
CA GLY A 122 8.27 -6.59 18.61
C GLY A 122 9.44 -6.66 19.58
N ASN A 123 10.42 -7.50 19.24
CA ASN A 123 11.68 -7.54 19.97
C ASN A 123 12.62 -6.47 19.41
N LEU A 124 13.01 -5.48 20.23
CA LEU A 124 13.95 -4.41 19.87
C LEU A 124 15.28 -4.90 19.24
N HIS A 125 15.75 -6.09 19.61
CA HIS A 125 16.99 -6.65 19.04
C HIS A 125 16.83 -7.11 17.59
N ASN A 126 15.63 -7.58 17.22
CA ASN A 126 15.36 -8.20 15.92
C ASN A 126 14.48 -7.32 15.01
N ASP A 127 13.76 -6.35 15.58
CA ASP A 127 12.85 -5.48 14.85
C ASP A 127 13.59 -4.22 14.36
N LEU A 128 14.08 -4.30 13.12
CA LEU A 128 14.84 -3.21 12.48
C LEU A 128 14.04 -1.90 12.42
N PHE A 129 12.72 -1.96 12.28
CA PHE A 129 11.88 -0.77 12.26
C PHE A 129 11.83 -0.09 13.62
N LEU A 130 11.52 -0.83 14.69
CA LEU A 130 11.51 -0.25 16.04
C LEU A 130 12.88 0.29 16.43
N LYS A 131 13.95 -0.44 16.11
CA LYS A 131 15.32 0.01 16.35
C LYS A 131 15.57 1.38 15.69
N GLU A 132 15.25 1.53 14.41
CA GLU A 132 15.42 2.81 13.70
C GLU A 132 14.57 3.94 14.28
N VAL A 133 13.32 3.65 14.66
CA VAL A 133 12.45 4.65 15.30
C VAL A 133 13.09 5.18 16.58
N TYR A 134 13.53 4.28 17.47
CA TYR A 134 14.10 4.68 18.75
C TYR A 134 15.49 5.32 18.63
N THR A 135 16.38 4.80 17.77
CA THR A 135 17.74 5.36 17.62
C THR A 135 17.73 6.76 17.03
N ASN A 136 16.69 7.11 16.27
CA ASN A 136 16.50 8.46 15.72
C ASN A 136 15.65 9.37 16.62
N GLY A 137 15.42 8.97 17.88
CA GLY A 137 14.72 9.80 18.88
C GLY A 137 13.20 9.90 18.68
N HIS A 138 12.60 9.03 17.86
CA HIS A 138 11.17 8.99 17.64
C HIS A 138 10.47 8.03 18.60
N ASN A 139 9.17 8.26 18.81
CA ASN A 139 8.29 7.33 19.50
C ASN A 139 7.34 6.69 18.47
N PRO A 140 7.19 5.35 18.42
CA PRO A 140 6.28 4.67 17.49
C PRO A 140 4.82 5.15 17.56
N PHE A 141 4.36 5.67 18.70
CA PHE A 141 3.01 6.22 18.86
C PHE A 141 2.89 7.68 18.45
N LEU A 142 4.01 8.37 18.22
CA LEU A 142 4.08 9.79 17.84
C LEU A 142 4.72 9.96 16.46
N LEU A 143 4.59 8.96 15.59
CA LEU A 143 5.03 9.10 14.21
C LEU A 143 4.23 10.21 13.51
N PRO A 144 4.85 10.97 12.59
CA PRO A 144 4.14 12.00 11.83
C PRO A 144 2.90 11.47 11.12
N GLU A 145 1.89 12.33 10.94
CA GLU A 145 0.63 11.97 10.29
C GLU A 145 0.80 11.52 8.83
N ILE A 146 1.94 11.87 8.21
CA ILE A 146 2.29 11.46 6.85
C ILE A 146 2.78 10.01 6.75
N CYS A 147 3.01 9.31 7.87
CA CYS A 147 3.41 7.91 7.87
C CYS A 147 2.18 7.00 7.94
N GLY A 148 2.16 5.89 7.19
CA GLY A 148 1.02 4.96 7.19
C GLY A 148 -0.21 5.46 6.40
N LEU A 149 0.00 6.32 5.40
CA LEU A 149 -1.03 6.73 4.46
C LEU A 149 -1.37 5.60 3.47
N PRO A 150 -2.65 5.40 3.14
CA PRO A 150 -3.08 4.39 2.17
C PRO A 150 -2.75 4.82 0.74
N LEU A 151 -2.19 3.90 -0.06
CA LEU A 151 -1.85 4.14 -1.47
C LEU A 151 -2.38 3.00 -2.35
N PRO A 152 -2.73 3.26 -3.61
CA PRO A 152 -3.23 2.22 -4.52
C PRO A 152 -2.26 1.04 -4.66
N HIS A 153 -0.97 1.32 -4.84
CA HIS A 153 0.05 0.30 -5.07
C HIS A 153 0.92 0.00 -3.85
N ALA A 154 0.42 0.30 -2.63
CA ALA A 154 1.12 -0.04 -1.40
C ALA A 154 1.46 -1.54 -1.28
N HIS A 155 0.68 -2.40 -1.96
CA HIS A 155 0.87 -3.85 -1.99
C HIS A 155 2.14 -4.33 -2.70
N LEU A 156 2.82 -3.46 -3.46
CA LEU A 156 4.12 -3.76 -4.08
C LEU A 156 5.26 -3.82 -3.06
N ILE A 157 5.06 -3.24 -1.87
CA ILE A 157 5.97 -3.37 -0.74
C ILE A 157 5.31 -4.32 0.26
N TYR A 158 6.03 -5.36 0.69
CA TYR A 158 5.52 -6.35 1.64
C TYR A 158 5.32 -5.73 3.03
N ASP A 159 6.24 -4.86 3.43
CA ASP A 159 6.16 -4.15 4.71
C ASP A 159 4.99 -3.17 4.76
N SER A 160 4.52 -2.94 5.98
CA SER A 160 3.49 -1.94 6.27
C SER A 160 3.83 -0.57 5.67
N PRO A 161 2.84 0.17 5.12
CA PRO A 161 3.01 1.57 4.73
C PRO A 161 3.63 2.44 5.82
N ILE A 162 3.39 2.12 7.08
CA ILE A 162 3.98 2.82 8.23
C ILE A 162 5.52 2.72 8.19
N VAL A 163 6.06 1.55 7.87
CA VAL A 163 7.50 1.28 7.90
C VAL A 163 8.22 2.04 6.81
N TRP A 164 7.86 1.80 5.55
CA TRP A 164 8.61 2.38 4.44
C TRP A 164 8.34 3.88 4.27
N GLN A 165 7.14 4.38 4.59
CA GLN A 165 6.89 5.83 4.58
C GLN A 165 7.62 6.54 5.73
N PHE A 166 7.80 5.87 6.88
CA PHE A 166 8.68 6.39 7.92
C PHE A 166 10.13 6.49 7.44
N TYR A 167 10.64 5.49 6.71
CA TYR A 167 11.99 5.60 6.14
C TYR A 167 12.11 6.70 5.08
N VAL A 168 11.09 6.90 4.25
CA VAL A 168 11.05 8.07 3.35
C VAL A 168 11.10 9.37 4.16
N TYR A 169 10.29 9.49 5.20
CA TYR A 169 10.29 10.67 6.07
C TYR A 169 11.67 10.90 6.70
N LEU A 170 12.22 9.87 7.35
CA LEU A 170 13.48 9.92 8.07
C LEU A 170 14.65 10.28 7.15
N ASP A 171 14.80 9.56 6.03
CA ASP A 171 15.97 9.69 5.16
C ASP A 171 15.88 10.89 4.20
N CYS A 172 14.66 11.32 3.86
CA CYS A 172 14.44 12.26 2.76
C CYS A 172 13.76 13.57 3.16
N LEU A 173 12.96 13.61 4.23
CA LEU A 173 12.09 14.77 4.53
C LEU A 173 12.41 15.46 5.86
N GLN A 174 12.81 14.73 6.89
CA GLN A 174 12.91 15.21 8.27
C GLN A 174 13.79 16.47 8.41
N GLU A 175 14.97 16.48 7.78
CA GLU A 175 15.96 17.55 7.95
C GLU A 175 15.92 18.61 6.84
N LYS A 176 14.95 18.55 5.92
CA LYS A 176 14.91 19.44 4.75
C LYS A 176 14.21 20.78 5.08
N PRO A 177 14.87 21.94 4.91
CA PRO A 177 14.20 23.23 4.99
C PRO A 177 13.14 23.41 3.90
N ILE A 178 12.19 24.30 4.20
CA ILE A 178 11.20 24.79 3.23
C ILE A 178 11.94 25.48 2.08
N GLY A 179 11.45 25.30 0.85
CA GLY A 179 12.08 25.78 -0.37
C GLY A 179 13.19 24.86 -0.91
N GLN A 180 13.59 23.83 -0.17
CA GLN A 180 14.58 22.87 -0.68
C GLN A 180 14.01 22.02 -1.81
N LYS A 181 14.80 21.82 -2.85
CA LYS A 181 14.48 20.91 -3.96
C LYS A 181 14.89 19.48 -3.65
N LEU A 182 14.06 18.54 -4.07
CA LEU A 182 14.20 17.10 -3.87
C LEU A 182 13.91 16.37 -5.18
N SER A 183 14.80 15.45 -5.56
CA SER A 183 14.60 14.59 -6.74
C SER A 183 13.99 13.26 -6.33
N LEU A 184 12.93 12.82 -7.03
CA LEU A 184 12.30 11.51 -6.78
C LEU A 184 13.27 10.36 -7.14
N LYS A 185 14.14 10.51 -8.14
CA LYS A 185 15.26 9.57 -8.40
C LYS A 185 16.20 9.44 -7.19
N TRP A 186 16.57 10.55 -6.54
CA TRP A 186 17.40 10.50 -5.33
C TRP A 186 16.68 9.80 -4.17
N VAL A 187 15.39 10.08 -3.98
CA VAL A 187 14.56 9.39 -2.97
C VAL A 187 14.53 7.89 -3.23
N ASN A 188 14.32 7.48 -4.49
CA ASN A 188 14.37 6.08 -4.89
C ASN A 188 15.74 5.45 -4.55
N GLN A 189 16.86 6.16 -4.77
CA GLN A 189 18.18 5.63 -4.38
C GLN A 189 18.30 5.41 -2.87
N ARG A 190 17.77 6.30 -2.03
CA ARG A 190 17.75 6.12 -0.57
C ARG A 190 16.92 4.91 -0.15
N ILE A 191 15.75 4.74 -0.75
CA ILE A 191 14.90 3.58 -0.49
C ILE A 191 15.54 2.28 -1.00
N LEU A 192 16.23 2.30 -2.14
CA LEU A 192 16.99 1.15 -2.62
C LEU A 192 18.09 0.72 -1.63
N GLN A 193 18.74 1.67 -0.95
CA GLN A 193 19.71 1.33 0.11
C GLN A 193 19.06 0.62 1.29
N ARG A 194 17.85 1.02 1.68
CA ARG A 194 17.06 0.33 2.74
C ARG A 194 16.62 -1.06 2.28
N ILE A 195 16.20 -1.21 1.02
CA ILE A 195 15.85 -2.51 0.42
C ILE A 195 17.07 -3.45 0.43
N ASN A 196 18.23 -2.99 -0.04
CA ASN A 196 19.45 -3.79 -0.09
C ASN A 196 19.96 -4.22 1.31
N LYS A 197 19.61 -3.46 2.35
CA LYS A 197 19.91 -3.79 3.75
C LYS A 197 18.87 -4.73 4.39
N GLY A 198 17.84 -5.16 3.65
CA GLY A 198 16.75 -5.99 4.17
C GLY A 198 15.80 -5.26 5.13
N MET A 199 15.83 -3.92 5.16
CA MET A 199 14.94 -3.12 6.00
C MET A 199 13.57 -2.90 5.35
N ILE A 200 13.50 -3.03 4.03
CA ILE A 200 12.26 -2.98 3.25
C ILE A 200 12.24 -4.21 2.34
N THR A 201 11.18 -4.99 2.45
CA THR A 201 10.92 -6.20 1.69
C THR A 201 9.99 -5.85 0.52
N ILE A 202 10.43 -6.13 -0.69
CA ILE A 202 9.61 -5.96 -1.89
C ILE A 202 8.79 -7.23 -2.12
N ARG A 203 7.51 -7.06 -2.47
CA ARG A 203 6.67 -8.20 -2.84
C ARG A 203 6.88 -8.49 -4.32
N GLU A 204 7.28 -9.72 -4.64
CA GLU A 204 7.38 -10.17 -6.02
C GLU A 204 6.00 -10.53 -6.58
N PHE A 205 5.65 -9.93 -7.72
CA PHE A 205 4.45 -10.28 -8.48
C PHE A 205 4.86 -11.08 -9.72
N PRO A 206 4.75 -12.43 -9.69
CA PRO A 206 5.28 -13.28 -10.74
C PRO A 206 4.57 -13.11 -12.10
N LEU A 207 3.45 -12.39 -12.14
CA LEU A 207 2.62 -12.14 -13.33
C LEU A 207 2.74 -10.71 -13.86
N ASP A 208 3.68 -9.90 -13.37
CA ASP A 208 4.04 -8.62 -13.99
C ASP A 208 5.11 -8.84 -15.07
N PHE A 209 4.66 -9.18 -16.29
CA PHE A 209 5.54 -9.53 -17.40
C PHE A 209 6.39 -8.35 -17.90
N ASN A 210 5.92 -7.12 -17.72
CA ASN A 210 6.53 -5.92 -18.28
C ASN A 210 7.32 -5.10 -17.24
N ASN A 211 7.47 -5.59 -15.99
CA ASN A 211 8.01 -4.83 -14.87
C ASN A 211 7.33 -3.45 -14.70
N GLN A 212 6.03 -3.35 -15.02
CA GLN A 212 5.29 -2.09 -14.90
C GLN A 212 5.06 -1.73 -13.43
N TYR A 213 4.99 -2.72 -12.55
CA TYR A 213 4.67 -2.59 -11.14
C TYR A 213 5.92 -2.76 -10.27
N THR A 214 6.84 -1.81 -10.41
CA THR A 214 8.05 -1.75 -9.57
C THR A 214 7.77 -1.14 -8.21
N TRP A 215 8.62 -1.44 -7.22
CA TRP A 215 8.57 -0.82 -5.88
C TRP A 215 8.65 0.71 -5.89
N LYS A 216 9.07 1.33 -7.00
CA LYS A 216 9.11 2.80 -7.15
C LYS A 216 7.71 3.41 -7.32
N VAL A 217 6.74 2.64 -7.82
CA VAL A 217 5.36 3.10 -8.02
C VAL A 217 4.75 3.64 -6.73
N PRO A 218 4.70 2.90 -5.60
CA PRO A 218 4.14 3.43 -4.35
C PRO A 218 4.92 4.64 -3.81
N ILE A 219 6.24 4.75 -4.08
CA ILE A 219 7.02 5.94 -3.67
C ILE A 219 6.57 7.16 -4.48
N SER A 220 6.34 7.01 -5.79
CA SER A 220 5.82 8.09 -6.63
C SER A 220 4.41 8.50 -6.21
N GLU A 221 3.54 7.54 -5.91
CA GLU A 221 2.18 7.81 -5.42
C GLU A 221 2.18 8.55 -4.09
N TYR A 222 3.11 8.16 -3.20
CA TYR A 222 3.30 8.85 -1.93
C TYR A 222 3.72 10.30 -2.12
N PHE A 223 4.60 10.58 -3.08
CA PHE A 223 5.01 11.95 -3.39
C PHE A 223 3.85 12.76 -3.99
N SER A 224 3.07 12.18 -4.89
CA SER A 224 1.84 12.79 -5.38
C SER A 224 0.86 13.10 -4.25
N LEU A 225 0.72 12.19 -3.28
CA LEU A 225 -0.09 12.39 -2.08
C LEU A 225 0.44 13.56 -1.25
N LEU A 226 1.73 13.59 -0.96
CA LEU A 226 2.34 14.70 -0.23
C LEU A 226 2.21 16.03 -0.96
N THR A 227 2.19 16.03 -2.30
CA THR A 227 1.89 17.22 -3.09
C THR A 227 0.45 17.69 -2.90
N SER A 228 -0.51 16.76 -3.00
CA SER A 228 -1.91 17.08 -2.76
C SER A 228 -2.21 17.54 -1.33
N LEU A 229 -1.41 17.08 -0.36
CA LEU A 229 -1.44 17.48 1.04
C LEU A 229 -0.64 18.76 1.34
N GLU A 230 -0.10 19.42 0.32
CA GLU A 230 0.67 20.67 0.43
C GLU A 230 1.98 20.54 1.23
N TYR A 231 2.48 19.33 1.42
CA TYR A 231 3.83 19.09 1.97
C TYR A 231 4.92 19.36 0.93
N LEU A 232 4.61 19.05 -0.33
CA LEU A 232 5.49 19.21 -1.48
C LEU A 232 4.78 20.01 -2.58
N SER A 233 5.54 20.60 -3.50
CA SER A 233 5.03 21.02 -4.80
C SER A 233 5.84 20.35 -5.90
N LYS A 234 5.19 19.97 -7.01
CA LYS A 234 5.86 19.39 -8.16
C LYS A 234 6.33 20.52 -9.08
N ILE A 235 7.64 20.70 -9.20
CA ILE A 235 8.26 21.78 -10.00
C ILE A 235 8.92 21.27 -11.29
N GLY A 236 8.85 19.96 -11.54
CA GLY A 236 9.31 19.30 -12.76
C GLY A 236 8.90 17.83 -12.76
N GLU A 237 9.33 17.06 -13.76
CA GLU A 237 8.96 15.64 -13.88
C GLU A 237 9.44 14.82 -12.67
N ASP A 238 10.70 15.02 -12.27
CA ASP A 238 11.37 14.32 -11.16
C ASP A 238 11.64 15.24 -9.95
N LEU A 239 11.32 16.52 -10.05
CA LEU A 239 11.72 17.54 -9.07
C LEU A 239 10.52 18.04 -8.26
N PHE A 240 10.72 18.04 -6.94
CA PHE A 240 9.78 18.50 -5.95
C PHE A 240 10.41 19.58 -5.07
N MET A 241 9.60 20.46 -4.51
CA MET A 241 10.03 21.46 -3.52
C MET A 241 9.32 21.22 -2.20
N ILE A 242 10.04 21.34 -1.07
CA ILE A 242 9.44 21.24 0.26
C ILE A 242 8.65 22.52 0.54
N GLU A 243 7.35 22.41 0.76
CA GLU A 243 6.48 23.55 1.08
C GLU A 243 6.20 23.66 2.58
N LYS A 244 6.14 22.52 3.27
CA LYS A 244 5.79 22.46 4.69
C LYS A 244 6.71 21.50 5.45
N LYS A 245 7.20 21.95 6.61
CA LYS A 245 7.91 21.05 7.54
C LYS A 245 6.94 20.07 8.18
N VAL A 246 7.34 18.80 8.20
CA VAL A 246 6.64 17.73 8.92
C VAL A 246 6.93 17.88 10.42
N LYS A 247 5.90 18.18 11.20
CA LYS A 247 6.03 18.41 12.65
C LYS A 247 5.69 17.12 13.40
N ILE A 248 6.60 16.64 14.24
CA ILE A 248 6.36 15.51 15.13
C ILE A 248 5.31 15.89 16.19
N PRO A 249 4.25 15.09 16.40
CA PRO A 249 3.30 15.28 17.49
C PRO A 249 3.97 15.22 18.87
N LYS A 250 3.54 16.09 19.80
CA LYS A 250 4.09 16.13 21.16
C LYS A 250 3.51 15.04 22.06
N ASN A 251 2.27 14.65 21.80
CA ASN A 251 1.54 13.65 22.56
C ASN A 251 0.53 12.92 21.65
N THR A 252 -0.05 11.84 22.19
CA THR A 252 -0.96 10.96 21.44
C THR A 252 -2.25 11.66 21.02
N GLU A 253 -2.72 12.64 21.79
CA GLU A 253 -3.90 13.43 21.46
C GLU A 253 -3.65 14.32 20.24
N GLU A 254 -2.51 15.02 20.21
CA GLU A 254 -2.09 15.83 19.08
C GLU A 254 -1.89 14.97 17.82
N ALA A 255 -1.28 13.78 17.97
CA ALA A 255 -1.14 12.82 16.87
C ALA A 255 -2.50 12.43 16.29
N LEU A 256 -3.47 12.13 17.16
CA LEU A 256 -4.84 11.77 16.77
C LEU A 256 -5.55 12.92 16.05
N ILE A 257 -5.45 14.14 16.56
CA ILE A 257 -6.08 15.33 15.95
C ILE A 257 -5.52 15.56 14.55
N ARG A 258 -4.20 15.53 14.39
CA ARG A 258 -3.52 15.75 13.11
C ARG A 258 -3.86 14.68 12.09
N GLU A 259 -3.86 13.42 12.52
CA GLU A 259 -4.20 12.28 11.67
C GLU A 259 -5.66 12.38 11.19
N ASN A 260 -6.61 12.63 12.10
CA ASN A 260 -8.00 12.83 11.72
C ASN A 260 -8.20 14.04 10.78
N ALA A 261 -7.47 15.13 11.01
CA ALA A 261 -7.52 16.32 10.15
C ALA A 261 -7.00 16.02 8.74
N LEU A 262 -5.97 15.18 8.61
CA LEU A 262 -5.42 14.78 7.32
C LEU A 262 -6.42 13.93 6.52
N PHE A 263 -7.08 12.96 7.17
CA PHE A 263 -8.03 12.05 6.51
C PHE A 263 -9.37 12.71 6.17
N ARG A 264 -9.80 13.73 6.93
CA ARG A 264 -11.00 14.53 6.60
C ARG A 264 -10.85 15.41 5.37
N ARG A 265 -9.62 15.71 4.95
CA ARG A 265 -9.42 16.43 3.69
C ARG A 265 -9.77 15.44 2.58
N ASP A 266 -10.68 15.80 1.67
CA ASP A 266 -11.08 14.96 0.51
C ASP A 266 -9.92 14.63 -0.47
N ILE A 267 -8.69 14.97 -0.09
CA ILE A 267 -7.43 14.81 -0.81
C ILE A 267 -7.10 13.33 -1.06
N LEU A 268 -7.41 12.44 -0.09
CA LEU A 268 -7.22 11.00 -0.30
C LEU A 268 -8.07 10.49 -1.46
N HIS A 269 -9.15 11.17 -1.87
CA HIS A 269 -9.97 10.77 -3.01
C HIS A 269 -9.35 11.21 -4.36
N SER A 270 -8.62 12.33 -4.39
CA SER A 270 -8.05 12.89 -5.63
C SER A 270 -7.01 12.01 -6.33
N LEU A 271 -6.24 11.22 -5.56
CA LEU A 271 -5.24 10.29 -6.11
C LEU A 271 -5.83 9.09 -6.84
N TYR A 272 -7.07 8.74 -6.52
CA TYR A 272 -7.73 7.57 -7.10
C TYR A 272 -8.63 7.94 -8.27
N SER A 273 -9.01 9.23 -8.40
CA SER A 273 -9.73 9.76 -9.56
C SER A 273 -8.81 10.10 -10.74
N ASN A 274 -7.55 10.45 -10.48
CA ASN A 274 -6.59 10.93 -11.50
C ASN A 274 -5.74 9.83 -12.16
N ASN A 275 -5.95 8.55 -11.82
CA ASN A 275 -5.26 7.40 -12.43
C ASN A 275 -6.10 6.71 -13.54
N HIS A 276 -7.00 7.47 -14.19
CA HIS A 276 -7.82 7.02 -15.31
C HIS A 276 -7.28 7.47 -16.66
#